data_AF-A0A380PVT5-F1
#
_entry.id   AF-A0A380PVT5-F1
#
_cell.length_a   1.000
_cell.length_b   1.000
_cell.length_c   1.000
_cell.angle_alpha   90.00
_cell.angle_beta   90.00
_cell.angle_gamma   90.00
#
_symmetry.space_group_name_H-M   'P 1'
#
loop_
_entity.id
_entity.type
_entity.pdbx_description
1 polymer ?
#
loop_
_entity_poly.entity_id
_entity_poly.type
_entity_poly.pdbx_seq_one_letter_code
_entity_poly.pdbx_strand_id
1 'polypeptide(L)'
;MKVTSDSGGSRLRVSGIRVLIAGCLIATLASCKNSPPAPRSAELIQLWPPESALTECEVPEFVGTTWGDSGLYALALKRELRICKGRLDEIIRWRQNAWRKL
;
A
#
# COMPACT_ATOMS: atom_id res chain seq x y z
N MET A 1 -77.43 35.06 9.89
CA MET A 1 -76.09 34.75 10.44
C MET A 1 -75.22 34.29 9.27
N LYS A 2 -74.07 34.94 9.05
CA LYS A 2 -73.23 34.78 7.86
C LYS A 2 -71.97 34.00 8.27
N VAL A 3 -71.80 32.82 7.68
CA VAL A 3 -70.59 31.99 7.84
C VAL A 3 -69.69 32.30 6.64
N THR A 4 -68.53 32.90 6.87
CA THR A 4 -67.47 33.00 5.87
C THR A 4 -66.27 32.22 6.37
N SER A 5 -65.92 31.20 5.60
CA SER A 5 -64.74 30.35 5.70
C SER A 5 -63.50 31.19 5.40
N ASP A 6 -62.51 31.19 6.29
CA ASP A 6 -61.20 31.80 6.03
C ASP A 6 -60.11 30.72 6.00
N SER A 7 -59.68 30.44 4.78
CA SER A 7 -58.67 29.45 4.39
C SER A 7 -57.35 30.19 4.11
N GLY A 8 -56.71 30.74 5.14
CA GLY A 8 -55.49 31.54 4.96
C GLY A 8 -54.22 31.08 5.71
N GLY A 9 -54.36 30.38 6.84
CA GLY A 9 -53.27 30.27 7.82
C GLY A 9 -52.24 29.14 7.64
N SER A 10 -52.50 28.16 6.78
CA SER A 10 -51.75 26.88 6.77
C SER A 10 -50.62 26.79 5.74
N ARG A 11 -50.54 27.69 4.76
CA ARG A 11 -49.53 27.61 3.67
C ARG A 11 -48.14 28.14 4.06
N LEU A 12 -48.07 29.15 4.92
CA LEU A 12 -46.80 29.79 5.30
C LEU A 12 -45.92 28.87 6.16
N ARG A 13 -46.55 28.09 7.06
CA ARG A 13 -45.85 27.17 7.97
C ARG A 13 -45.25 25.97 7.22
N VAL A 14 -45.95 25.46 6.20
CA VAL A 14 -45.46 24.36 5.34
C VAL A 14 -44.31 24.82 4.45
N SER A 15 -44.31 26.09 4.00
CA SER A 15 -43.24 26.67 3.19
C SER A 15 -41.91 26.75 3.96
N GLY A 16 -41.94 27.24 5.21
CA GLY A 16 -40.75 27.31 6.06
C GLY A 16 -40.14 25.93 6.35
N ILE A 17 -40.98 24.92 6.58
CA ILE A 17 -40.52 23.54 6.81
C ILE A 17 -39.87 22.96 5.55
N ARG A 18 -40.43 23.21 4.37
CA ARG A 18 -39.84 22.76 3.08
C ARG A 18 -38.49 23.43 2.81
N VAL A 19 -38.33 24.71 3.14
CA VAL A 19 -37.06 25.44 3.00
C VAL A 19 -35.99 24.88 3.94
N LEU A 20 -36.36 24.58 5.19
CA LEU A 20 -35.44 23.96 6.16
C LEU A 20 -35.02 22.56 5.74
N ILE A 21 -35.95 21.73 5.24
CA ILE A 21 -35.63 20.38 4.75
C ILE A 21 -34.74 20.45 3.51
N ALA A 22 -35.02 21.35 2.56
CA ALA A 22 -34.19 21.54 1.38
C ALA A 22 -32.77 22.03 1.73
N GLY A 23 -32.66 22.96 2.69
CA GLY A 23 -31.37 23.43 3.20
C GLY A 23 -30.57 22.30 3.88
N CYS A 24 -31.21 21.49 4.71
CA CYS A 24 -30.58 20.32 5.33
C CYS A 24 -30.13 19.28 4.29
N LEU A 25 -30.95 18.99 3.28
CA LEU A 25 -30.60 18.05 2.21
C LEU A 25 -29.35 18.52 1.46
N ILE A 26 -29.27 19.81 1.11
CA ILE A 26 -28.09 20.40 0.44
C ILE A 26 -26.85 20.33 1.35
N ALA A 27 -27.00 20.64 2.64
CA ALA A 27 -25.91 20.56 3.62
C ALA A 27 -25.38 19.12 3.81
N THR A 28 -26.26 18.11 3.78
CA THR A 28 -25.86 16.70 3.89
C THR A 28 -25.16 16.18 2.63
N LEU A 29 -25.57 16.62 1.42
CA LEU A 29 -24.92 16.22 0.18
C LEU A 29 -23.52 16.83 0.01
N ALA A 30 -23.30 18.06 0.50
CA ALA A 30 -21.97 18.68 0.52
C ALA A 30 -20.98 18.01 1.50
N SER A 31 -21.47 17.16 2.41
CA SER A 31 -20.64 16.40 3.37
C SER A 31 -20.29 14.99 2.88
N CYS A 32 -20.59 14.65 1.62
CA CYS A 32 -20.00 13.48 0.97
C CYS A 32 -18.49 13.69 0.82
N LYS A 33 -17.77 13.22 1.82
CA LYS A 33 -16.32 13.02 1.89
C LYS A 33 -15.77 12.63 0.51
N ASN A 34 -15.23 13.60 -0.20
CA ASN A 34 -14.42 13.38 -1.40
C ASN A 34 -13.09 12.78 -0.93
N SER A 35 -13.11 11.50 -0.55
CA SER A 35 -11.87 10.78 -0.28
C SER A 35 -11.06 10.84 -1.58
N PRO A 36 -9.83 11.36 -1.58
CA PRO A 36 -8.97 11.26 -2.75
C PRO A 36 -8.93 9.78 -3.17
N PRO A 37 -8.94 9.47 -4.48
CA PRO A 37 -8.82 8.08 -4.93
C PRO A 37 -7.60 7.50 -4.22
N ALA A 38 -7.81 6.41 -3.47
CA ALA A 38 -6.73 5.71 -2.79
C ALA A 38 -5.56 5.58 -3.79
N PRO A 39 -4.32 5.92 -3.39
CA PRO A 39 -3.17 5.80 -4.27
C PRO A 39 -3.21 4.39 -4.84
N ARG A 40 -3.40 4.34 -6.16
CA ARG A 40 -3.58 3.08 -6.87
C ARG A 40 -2.36 2.24 -6.55
N SER A 41 -2.59 0.96 -6.29
CA SER A 41 -1.65 -0.11 -5.97
C SER A 41 -0.37 -0.20 -6.83
N ALA A 42 -0.16 0.70 -7.78
CA ALA A 42 1.04 0.85 -8.60
C ALA A 42 2.31 1.19 -7.79
N GLU A 43 2.20 1.80 -6.61
CA GLU A 43 3.36 2.13 -5.78
C GLU A 43 3.81 0.97 -4.86
N LEU A 44 2.90 0.04 -4.55
CA LEU A 44 3.22 -1.11 -3.69
C LEU A 44 4.11 -2.15 -4.38
N ILE A 45 4.14 -2.15 -5.73
CA ILE A 45 4.86 -3.15 -6.53
C ILE A 45 6.39 -2.99 -6.40
N GLN A 46 6.91 -1.83 -5.96
CA GLN A 46 8.35 -1.59 -5.84
C GLN A 46 8.90 -1.69 -4.40
N LEU A 47 8.15 -2.23 -3.45
CA LEU A 47 8.61 -2.40 -2.05
C LEU A 47 9.50 -3.64 -1.83
N TRP A 48 9.49 -4.60 -2.76
CA TRP A 48 10.17 -5.86 -2.58
C TRP A 48 11.38 -6.02 -3.51
N PRO A 49 12.54 -6.50 -3.01
CA PRO A 49 13.66 -6.86 -3.86
C PRO A 49 13.31 -8.06 -4.75
N PRO A 50 14.07 -8.30 -5.83
CA PRO A 50 13.83 -9.45 -6.71
C PRO A 50 13.96 -10.77 -5.94
N GLU A 51 13.01 -11.69 -6.17
CA GLU A 51 12.92 -13.00 -5.48
C GLU A 51 14.20 -13.84 -5.62
N SER A 52 14.88 -13.74 -6.77
CA SER A 52 16.17 -14.42 -7.00
C SER A 52 17.27 -13.98 -6.04
N ALA A 53 17.21 -12.73 -5.55
CA ALA A 53 18.18 -12.19 -4.61
C ALA A 53 17.85 -12.55 -3.16
N LEU A 54 16.60 -12.90 -2.86
CA LEU A 54 16.12 -13.32 -1.55
C LEU A 54 16.28 -14.82 -1.26
N THR A 55 16.83 -15.56 -2.21
CA THR A 55 17.13 -16.99 -2.00
C THR A 55 18.28 -17.14 -1.01
N GLU A 56 18.09 -18.02 -0.02
CA GLU A 56 19.11 -18.35 0.99
C GLU A 56 20.44 -18.76 0.35
N CYS A 57 21.55 -18.37 0.99
CA CYS A 57 22.88 -18.71 0.54
C CYS A 57 23.24 -20.10 1.03
N GLU A 58 23.58 -20.98 0.09
CA GLU A 58 24.02 -22.33 0.42
C GLU A 58 25.38 -22.28 1.12
N VAL A 59 25.51 -23.05 2.21
CA VAL A 59 26.78 -23.28 2.89
C VAL A 59 27.02 -24.79 2.82
N PRO A 60 28.05 -25.25 2.10
CA PRO A 60 28.36 -26.67 2.02
C PRO A 60 28.71 -27.19 3.42
N GLU A 61 28.42 -28.46 3.68
CA GLU A 61 28.87 -29.13 4.89
C GLU A 61 30.31 -29.60 4.75
N PHE A 62 31.10 -29.51 5.82
CA PHE A 62 32.44 -30.09 5.85
C PHE A 62 32.41 -31.53 6.38
N VAL A 63 32.66 -32.49 5.49
CA VAL A 63 32.68 -33.94 5.81
C VAL A 63 34.09 -34.55 5.73
N GLY A 64 35.11 -33.72 5.58
CA GLY A 64 36.49 -34.13 5.36
C GLY A 64 37.22 -34.58 6.64
N THR A 65 38.28 -35.38 6.47
CA THR A 65 39.16 -35.79 7.59
C THR A 65 40.62 -35.40 7.36
N THR A 66 40.95 -34.89 6.17
CA THR A 66 42.31 -34.50 5.80
C THR A 66 42.41 -33.00 5.49
N TRP A 67 43.65 -32.48 5.51
CA TRP A 67 43.92 -31.11 5.05
C TRP A 67 43.57 -30.89 3.57
N GLY A 68 43.68 -31.94 2.74
CA GLY A 68 43.25 -31.89 1.34
C GLY A 68 41.75 -31.64 1.21
N ASP A 69 40.95 -32.31 2.04
CA ASP A 69 39.49 -32.11 2.08
C ASP A 69 39.13 -30.70 2.51
N SER A 70 39.86 -30.11 3.47
CA SER A 70 39.68 -28.72 3.89
C SER A 70 39.94 -27.75 2.72
N GLY A 71 40.92 -28.03 1.87
CA GLY A 71 41.20 -27.25 0.67
C GLY A 71 40.07 -27.33 -0.37
N LEU A 72 39.53 -28.53 -0.59
CA LEU A 72 38.38 -28.73 -1.48
C LEU A 72 37.12 -28.05 -0.93
N TYR A 73 36.87 -28.18 0.37
CA TYR A 73 35.79 -27.49 1.06
C TYR A 73 35.91 -25.97 0.94
N ALA A 74 37.10 -25.40 1.17
CA ALA A 74 37.33 -23.97 1.01
C ALA A 74 37.06 -23.49 -0.42
N LEU A 75 37.38 -24.31 -1.43
CA LEU A 75 37.07 -24.00 -2.82
C LEU A 75 35.56 -24.02 -3.09
N ALA A 76 34.84 -25.02 -2.60
CA ALA A 76 33.39 -25.12 -2.71
C ALA A 76 32.70 -23.95 -2.00
N LEU A 77 33.08 -23.68 -0.74
CA LEU A 77 32.57 -22.55 0.03
C LEU A 77 32.84 -21.21 -0.66
N LYS A 78 34.04 -21.01 -1.25
CA LYS A 78 34.37 -19.79 -2.01
C LYS A 78 33.48 -19.61 -3.25
N ARG A 79 33.04 -20.70 -3.88
CA ARG A 79 32.10 -20.63 -5.01
C ARG A 79 30.74 -20.15 -4.53
N GLU A 80 30.17 -20.79 -3.50
CA GLU A 80 28.85 -20.42 -2.98
C GLU A 80 28.83 -18.99 -2.42
N LEU A 81 29.88 -18.58 -1.71
CA LEU A 81 30.01 -17.19 -1.23
C LEU A 81 30.06 -16.17 -2.37
N ARG A 82 30.64 -16.52 -3.53
CA ARG A 82 30.63 -15.62 -4.70
C ARG A 82 29.24 -15.48 -5.30
N ILE A 83 28.46 -16.56 -5.33
CA ILE A 83 27.06 -16.55 -5.78
C ILE A 83 26.22 -15.71 -4.81
N CYS A 84 26.34 -15.99 -3.51
CA CYS A 84 25.68 -15.26 -2.43
C CYS A 84 25.98 -13.75 -2.49
N LYS A 85 27.25 -13.39 -2.70
CA LYS A 85 27.65 -11.99 -2.87
C LYS A 85 26.90 -11.34 -4.05
N GLY A 86 26.81 -12.00 -5.19
CA GLY A 86 26.10 -11.45 -6.36
C GLY A 86 24.62 -11.16 -6.06
N ARG A 87 23.95 -12.04 -5.32
CA ARG A 87 22.57 -11.83 -4.84
C ARG A 87 22.49 -10.63 -3.89
N LEU A 88 23.42 -10.53 -2.94
CA LEU A 88 23.47 -9.41 -2.00
C LEU A 88 23.71 -8.06 -2.71
N ASP A 89 24.62 -8.02 -3.69
CA ASP A 89 24.90 -6.85 -4.50
C ASP A 89 23.64 -6.40 -5.28
N GLU A 90 22.81 -7.35 -5.72
CA GLU A 90 21.51 -7.05 -6.33
C GLU A 90 20.52 -6.41 -5.35
N ILE A 91 20.42 -6.89 -4.10
CA ILE A 91 19.59 -6.26 -3.06
C ILE A 91 20.07 -4.82 -2.78
N ILE A 92 21.39 -4.62 -2.65
CA ILE A 92 21.97 -3.30 -2.40
C ILE A 92 21.63 -2.34 -3.54
N ARG A 93 21.82 -2.77 -4.79
CA ARG A 93 21.47 -1.99 -5.98
C ARG A 93 19.98 -1.70 -6.06
N TRP A 94 19.13 -2.69 -5.79
CA TRP A 94 17.68 -2.51 -5.72
C TRP A 94 17.32 -1.44 -4.68
N ARG A 95 17.87 -1.53 -3.46
CA ARG A 95 17.64 -0.56 -2.39
C ARG A 95 18.01 0.84 -2.89
N GLN A 96 19.22 1.03 -3.41
CA GLN A 96 19.66 2.33 -3.93
C GLN A 96 18.75 2.89 -5.02
N ASN A 97 18.19 2.04 -5.88
CA ASN A 97 17.27 2.46 -6.94
C ASN A 97 15.86 2.77 -6.43
N ALA A 98 15.38 2.04 -5.41
CA ALA A 98 14.10 2.32 -4.77
C ALA A 98 14.14 3.68 -4.05
N TRP A 99 15.21 3.95 -3.29
CA TRP A 99 15.38 5.24 -2.59
C TRP A 99 15.55 6.43 -3.54
N ARG A 100 16.08 6.26 -4.76
CA ARG A 100 16.18 7.35 -5.73
C ARG A 100 14.85 7.76 -6.36
N LYS A 101 13.81 6.93 -6.21
CA LYS A 101 12.47 7.18 -6.79
C LYS A 101 11.47 7.73 -5.76
N LEU A 102 11.83 7.71 -4.48
CA LEU A 102 11.14 8.38 -3.37
C LEU A 102 11.69 9.80 -3.20
#